data_AF-A0A0D3JH51-F1
#
_entry.id   AF-A0A0D3JH51-F1
#
_cell.length_a   1.000
_cell.length_b   1.000
_cell.length_c   1.000
_cell.angle_alpha   90.00
_cell.angle_beta   90.00
_cell.angle_gamma   90.00
#
_symmetry.space_group_name_H-M   'P 1'
#
loop_
_entity.id
_entity.type
_entity.pdbx_description
1 polymer ?
#
loop_
_entity_poly.entity_id
_entity_poly.type
_entity_poly.pdbx_seq_one_letter_code
_entity_poly.pdbx_strand_id
1 'polypeptide(L)'
;MRTPEGQSGRFARRAPPCSHRRRGSRPRSARPGGGCIRGCELAATTFGHAFYGRSLADGEVAYRRSQTGGYEAQLADALESLHSHIAGTVELSGAQLATEAATIERHGQQLGVNETLLVRALDLVDAFEASATYGPLFVSSGPFMRGQDVGDGRDTHRAMLVVQQALIDHAFSAPGVVAPCSIHLFQGRAWLTAEYVPGACAPPSDPSVVHSVQLELEHPLTWGHPVGYGHQDAKKPTGLCLAPGAVANVTAPPALAAAGGFKVLIGCQTHDHAPKNMHKRMDRVSVTAAIDGTSTLVTSPLGGGVYILVPYGASLGVLSVEISGGVVRAPFFRRTSFDQMSNANWVARRTAAAPWADLETDKFLLSVPSSWVYAYDDPLALLNTYDLAMDAVAEWGGYPPVLREAAGVHTLYLMPDLLIATPLYGTGYPQTNVLYDPETDYGGNYDFWVLREVSVAPPEPLQWSEASQGCR
;
A
#
# COMPACT_ATOMS: atom_id res chain seq x y z
N MET A 1 52.75 22.33 34.30
CA MET A 1 51.72 22.43 33.24
C MET A 1 52.38 22.73 31.90
N ARG A 2 52.79 21.66 31.20
CA ARG A 2 53.12 21.52 29.76
C ARG A 2 52.99 20.02 29.57
N THR A 3 52.16 19.46 28.70
CA THR A 3 51.94 19.58 27.23
C THR A 3 50.47 19.16 26.95
N PRO A 4 49.84 19.34 25.75
CA PRO A 4 50.11 18.49 24.57
C PRO A 4 49.80 19.05 23.15
N GLU A 5 50.33 18.30 22.17
CA GLU A 5 49.75 17.78 20.89
C GLU A 5 48.97 18.72 19.94
N GLY A 6 49.13 18.69 18.61
CA GLY A 6 49.51 17.59 17.72
C GLY A 6 48.28 16.96 17.06
N GLN A 7 47.59 17.65 16.14
CA GLN A 7 46.51 17.07 15.32
C GLN A 7 46.85 17.08 13.82
N SER A 8 47.00 15.89 13.26
CA SER A 8 46.96 15.61 11.83
C SER A 8 45.56 15.09 11.46
N GLY A 9 44.77 15.87 10.70
CA GLY A 9 43.53 15.40 10.09
C GLY A 9 43.79 14.73 8.75
N ARG A 10 43.38 13.45 8.60
CA ARG A 10 43.26 12.79 7.30
C ARG A 10 41.78 12.64 6.93
N PHE A 11 41.45 13.20 5.77
CA PHE A 11 40.16 13.08 5.08
C PHE A 11 39.80 11.62 4.77
N ALA A 12 38.64 11.17 5.25
CA ALA A 12 37.99 9.96 4.76
C ALA A 12 37.21 10.28 3.47
N ARG A 13 37.45 9.48 2.42
CA ARG A 13 36.80 9.60 1.11
C ARG A 13 35.35 9.11 1.19
N ARG A 14 34.40 9.92 0.72
CA ARG A 14 32.99 9.53 0.53
C ARG A 14 32.88 8.42 -0.53
N ALA A 15 32.14 7.36 -0.24
CA ALA A 15 31.68 6.40 -1.25
C ALA A 15 30.61 7.07 -2.16
N PRO A 16 30.58 6.79 -3.47
CA PRO A 16 29.60 7.40 -4.36
C PRO A 16 28.21 6.76 -4.17
N PRO A 17 27.12 7.54 -4.13
CA PRO A 17 25.78 6.97 -4.24
C PRO A 17 25.57 6.36 -5.64
N CYS A 18 24.74 5.32 -5.72
CA CYS A 18 24.25 4.77 -6.98
C CYS A 18 23.43 5.83 -7.72
N SER A 19 24.11 6.72 -8.45
CA SER A 19 23.53 7.68 -9.38
C SER A 19 24.00 7.33 -10.78
N HIS A 20 23.04 7.18 -11.70
CA HIS A 20 23.30 6.88 -13.10
C HIS A 20 24.10 8.03 -13.74
N ARG A 21 25.42 7.85 -13.87
CA ARG A 21 26.24 8.76 -14.67
C ARG A 21 26.04 8.45 -16.15
N ARG A 22 25.36 9.38 -16.86
CA ARG A 22 25.19 9.40 -18.31
C ARG A 22 26.55 9.27 -19.03
N ARG A 23 26.69 8.28 -19.91
CA ARG A 23 27.38 8.39 -21.20
C ARG A 23 26.64 7.51 -22.22
N GLY A 24 26.30 8.10 -23.36
CA GLY A 24 25.37 7.52 -24.32
C GLY A 24 25.88 6.27 -25.02
N SER A 25 24.98 5.31 -25.24
CA SER A 25 24.77 4.55 -26.49
C SER A 25 23.80 3.38 -26.22
N ARG A 26 22.63 3.42 -26.89
CA ARG A 26 21.60 2.39 -27.21
C ARG A 26 21.20 1.30 -26.18
N PRO A 27 19.91 0.90 -26.15
CA PRO A 27 19.34 0.15 -25.03
C PRO A 27 19.68 -1.34 -25.12
N ARG A 28 20.32 -1.87 -24.08
CA ARG A 28 20.34 -3.30 -23.77
C ARG A 28 19.59 -3.50 -22.45
N SER A 29 18.68 -4.46 -22.43
CA SER A 29 17.89 -4.93 -21.29
C SER A 29 18.64 -4.77 -19.96
N ALA A 30 18.09 -3.95 -19.06
CA ALA A 30 18.71 -3.58 -17.81
C ALA A 30 18.75 -4.76 -16.82
N ARG A 31 19.85 -5.52 -16.83
CA ARG A 31 20.32 -6.19 -15.61
C ARG A 31 21.01 -5.12 -14.75
N PRO A 32 20.79 -5.06 -13.42
CA PRO A 32 21.54 -4.15 -12.56
C PRO A 32 23.05 -4.40 -12.77
N GLY A 33 23.78 -3.37 -13.20
CA GLY A 33 25.19 -3.50 -13.55
C GLY A 33 26.02 -3.96 -12.35
N GLY A 34 27.04 -4.79 -12.58
CA GLY A 34 27.85 -5.40 -11.51
C GLY A 34 28.55 -4.43 -10.54
N GLY A 35 28.60 -3.12 -10.86
CA GLY A 35 29.05 -2.08 -9.94
C GLY A 35 28.07 -1.78 -8.80
N CYS A 36 26.76 -1.93 -9.01
CA CYS A 36 25.73 -1.74 -7.99
C CYS A 36 25.81 -2.85 -6.93
N ILE A 37 25.94 -4.11 -7.38
CA ILE A 37 26.08 -5.29 -6.51
C ILE A 37 27.34 -5.19 -5.65
N ARG A 38 28.50 -4.87 -6.23
CA ARG A 38 29.74 -4.65 -5.46
C ARG A 38 29.64 -3.51 -4.44
N GLY A 39 28.88 -2.46 -4.77
CA GLY A 39 28.62 -1.37 -3.82
C GLY A 39 27.84 -1.83 -2.59
N CYS A 40 26.88 -2.75 -2.79
CA CYS A 40 26.08 -3.31 -1.71
C CYS A 40 26.86 -4.33 -0.86
N GLU A 41 27.69 -5.19 -1.48
CA GLU A 41 28.62 -6.06 -0.76
C GLU A 41 29.54 -5.26 0.19
N LEU A 42 30.04 -4.11 -0.26
CA LEU A 42 30.82 -3.20 0.57
C LEU A 42 29.98 -2.55 1.68
N ALA A 43 28.77 -2.11 1.36
CA ALA A 43 27.88 -1.46 2.32
C ALA A 43 27.45 -2.39 3.46
N ALA A 44 27.19 -3.67 3.19
CA ALA A 44 26.84 -4.67 4.19
C ALA A 44 27.88 -4.83 5.31
N THR A 45 29.14 -4.49 5.04
CA THR A 45 30.24 -4.53 6.02
C THR A 45 30.63 -3.16 6.57
N THR A 46 29.98 -2.07 6.13
CA THR A 46 30.33 -0.70 6.49
C THR A 46 29.41 -0.15 7.57
N PHE A 47 29.97 0.23 8.72
CA PHE A 47 29.19 0.87 9.79
C PHE A 47 28.55 2.18 9.30
N GLY A 48 27.27 2.37 9.61
CA GLY A 48 26.47 3.51 9.14
C GLY A 48 25.78 3.28 7.79
N HIS A 49 25.89 2.07 7.22
CA HIS A 49 25.17 1.67 6.03
C HIS A 49 24.28 0.45 6.31
N ALA A 50 23.17 0.36 5.57
CA ALA A 50 22.35 -0.83 5.49
C ALA A 50 22.91 -1.82 4.46
N PHE A 51 22.53 -3.10 4.56
CA PHE A 51 23.01 -4.17 3.67
C PHE A 51 22.71 -3.95 2.18
N TYR A 52 21.69 -3.14 1.88
CA TYR A 52 21.30 -2.75 0.53
C TYR A 52 21.89 -1.40 0.05
N GLY A 53 22.89 -0.87 0.75
CA GLY A 53 23.66 0.29 0.26
C GLY A 53 23.19 1.68 0.75
N ARG A 54 22.02 1.79 1.39
CA ARG A 54 21.53 3.06 1.92
C ARG A 54 22.38 3.53 3.10
N SER A 55 22.75 4.81 3.10
CA SER A 55 23.31 5.47 4.29
C SER A 55 22.22 5.65 5.34
N LEU A 56 22.50 5.22 6.56
CA LEU A 56 21.59 5.35 7.68
C LEU A 56 21.51 6.80 8.17
N ALA A 57 20.33 7.25 8.57
CA ALA A 57 20.13 8.57 9.17
C ALA A 57 20.80 8.64 10.56
N ASP A 58 21.09 9.85 11.04
CA ASP A 58 21.76 10.05 12.34
C ASP A 58 21.02 9.37 13.50
N GLY A 59 19.69 9.36 13.47
CA GLY A 59 18.86 8.64 14.45
C GLY A 59 19.02 7.13 14.38
N GLU A 60 19.11 6.55 13.18
CA GLU A 60 19.35 5.11 12.97
C GLU A 60 20.78 4.71 13.37
N VAL A 61 21.75 5.58 13.07
CA VAL A 61 23.14 5.42 13.52
C VAL A 61 23.23 5.53 15.04
N ALA A 62 22.55 6.51 15.65
CA ALA A 62 22.50 6.67 17.10
C ALA A 62 21.82 5.47 17.76
N TYR A 63 20.70 5.00 17.20
CA TYR A 63 20.02 3.80 17.64
C TYR A 63 20.91 2.57 17.51
N ARG A 64 21.70 2.44 16.44
CA ARG A 64 22.71 1.38 16.28
C ARG A 64 23.89 1.52 17.24
N ARG A 65 24.31 2.75 17.58
CA ARG A 65 25.40 3.00 18.53
C ARG A 65 24.98 2.74 19.97
N SER A 66 23.72 3.00 20.32
CA SER A 66 23.17 2.67 21.63
C SER A 66 22.98 1.16 21.82
N GLN A 67 23.16 0.34 20.77
CA GLN A 67 23.15 -1.14 20.80
C GLN A 67 24.40 -1.74 21.46
N THR A 68 24.83 -1.28 22.64
CA THR A 68 25.80 -2.05 23.42
C THR A 68 25.16 -3.35 23.94
N GLY A 69 24.94 -4.32 23.04
CA GLY A 69 25.02 -5.76 23.33
C GLY A 69 23.73 -6.58 23.46
N GLY A 70 22.60 -6.31 22.76
CA GLY A 70 21.45 -7.21 22.95
C GLY A 70 20.31 -7.28 21.95
N TYR A 71 19.91 -6.24 21.20
CA TYR A 71 18.62 -6.31 20.51
C TYR A 71 18.62 -7.21 19.26
N GLU A 72 19.69 -7.20 18.47
CA GLU A 72 19.83 -8.15 17.34
C GLU A 72 19.84 -9.60 17.84
N ALA A 73 20.51 -9.87 18.98
CA ALA A 73 20.54 -11.18 19.61
C ALA A 73 19.16 -11.57 20.18
N GLN A 74 18.49 -10.66 20.91
CA GLN A 74 17.13 -10.87 21.42
C GLN A 74 16.14 -11.13 20.29
N LEU A 75 16.23 -10.40 19.18
CA LEU A 75 15.38 -10.64 18.03
C LEU A 75 15.70 -11.99 17.37
N ALA A 76 16.98 -12.33 17.22
CA ALA A 76 17.38 -13.64 16.71
C ALA A 76 16.85 -14.79 17.57
N ASP A 77 17.01 -14.69 18.90
CA ASP A 77 16.57 -15.69 19.87
C ASP A 77 15.03 -15.84 19.87
N ALA A 78 14.30 -14.72 19.76
CA ALA A 78 12.84 -14.73 19.67
C ALA A 78 12.34 -15.38 18.38
N LEU A 79 12.94 -15.02 17.24
CA LEU A 79 12.63 -15.63 15.94
C LEU A 79 12.93 -17.13 15.94
N GLU A 80 14.08 -17.54 16.50
CA GLU A 80 14.47 -18.96 16.61
C GLU A 80 13.54 -19.75 17.54
N SER A 81 13.13 -19.14 18.65
CA SER A 81 12.17 -19.74 19.60
C SER A 81 10.82 -20.00 18.95
N LEU A 82 10.29 -19.02 18.20
CA LEU A 82 9.05 -19.20 17.43
C LEU A 82 9.22 -20.22 16.30
N HIS A 83 10.35 -20.20 15.60
CA HIS A 83 10.63 -21.17 14.53
C HIS A 83 10.67 -22.61 15.07
N SER A 84 11.37 -22.83 16.18
CA SER A 84 11.43 -24.12 16.87
C SER A 84 10.05 -24.57 17.35
N HIS A 85 9.23 -23.64 17.82
CA HIS A 85 7.83 -23.92 18.18
C HIS A 85 6.98 -24.38 17.00
N ILE A 86 7.08 -23.67 15.88
CA ILE A 86 6.34 -24.00 14.66
C ILE A 86 6.81 -25.34 14.07
N ALA A 87 8.11 -25.63 14.15
CA ALA A 87 8.69 -26.90 13.73
C ALA A 87 8.35 -28.07 14.68
N GLY A 88 7.74 -27.82 15.85
CA GLY A 88 7.39 -28.84 16.84
C GLY A 88 8.59 -29.40 17.60
N THR A 89 9.75 -28.73 17.57
CA THR A 89 10.94 -29.15 18.33
C THR A 89 10.93 -28.63 19.77
N VAL A 90 10.19 -27.54 20.02
CA VAL A 90 9.96 -26.95 21.34
C VAL A 90 8.47 -26.64 21.47
N GLU A 91 7.89 -26.79 22.66
CA GLU A 91 6.52 -26.34 22.93
C GLU A 91 6.59 -25.07 23.80
N LEU A 92 6.04 -23.97 23.30
CA LEU A 92 5.93 -22.71 24.02
C LEU A 92 4.50 -22.55 24.53
N SER A 93 4.37 -22.11 25.78
CA SER A 93 3.08 -21.69 26.35
C SER A 93 2.60 -20.37 25.73
N GLY A 94 1.30 -20.06 25.86
CA GLY A 94 0.74 -18.78 25.40
C GLY A 94 1.48 -17.55 25.94
N ALA A 95 1.88 -17.57 27.21
CA ALA A 95 2.66 -16.48 27.83
C ALA A 95 4.07 -16.34 27.26
N GLN A 96 4.73 -17.45 26.91
CA GLN A 96 6.02 -17.42 26.23
C GLN A 96 5.88 -16.90 24.81
N LEU A 97 4.87 -17.36 24.05
CA LEU A 97 4.56 -16.85 22.71
C LEU A 97 4.33 -15.33 22.72
N ALA A 98 3.57 -14.83 23.70
CA ALA A 98 3.33 -13.40 23.86
C ALA A 98 4.62 -12.62 24.19
N THR A 99 5.54 -13.21 24.95
CA THR A 99 6.84 -12.61 25.30
C THR A 99 7.75 -12.52 24.07
N GLU A 100 7.81 -13.57 23.26
CA GLU A 100 8.59 -13.55 22.02
C GLU A 100 8.00 -12.55 21.02
N ALA A 101 6.68 -12.53 20.85
CA ALA A 101 5.99 -11.57 20.00
C ALA A 101 6.27 -10.12 20.43
N ALA A 102 6.20 -9.81 21.73
CA ALA A 102 6.50 -8.48 22.25
C ALA A 102 7.98 -8.07 22.04
N THR A 103 8.90 -9.05 22.06
CA THR A 103 10.32 -8.82 21.74
C THR A 103 10.50 -8.46 20.26
N ILE A 104 9.79 -9.17 19.37
CA ILE A 104 9.80 -8.91 17.93
C ILE A 104 9.20 -7.54 17.60
N GLU A 105 8.06 -7.18 18.20
CA GLU A 105 7.46 -5.85 18.04
C GLU A 105 8.42 -4.74 18.46
N ARG A 106 9.10 -4.90 19.60
CA ARG A 106 10.03 -3.90 20.14
C ARG A 106 11.26 -3.70 19.25
N HIS A 107 11.76 -4.76 18.63
CA HIS A 107 13.03 -4.77 17.90
C HIS A 107 12.89 -4.93 16.38
N GLY A 108 11.67 -4.94 15.86
CA GLY A 108 11.36 -5.21 14.44
C GLY A 108 12.08 -4.32 13.44
N GLN A 109 12.46 -3.09 13.83
CA GLN A 109 13.27 -2.20 12.98
C GLN A 109 14.61 -2.81 12.52
N GLN A 110 15.15 -3.80 13.25
CA GLN A 110 16.36 -4.51 12.84
C GLN A 110 16.16 -5.31 11.55
N LEU A 111 14.93 -5.76 11.25
CA LEU A 111 14.59 -6.45 10.00
C LEU A 111 14.85 -5.56 8.78
N GLY A 112 14.75 -4.24 8.92
CA GLY A 112 15.02 -3.28 7.85
C GLY A 112 16.50 -2.97 7.64
N VAL A 113 17.42 -3.47 8.48
CA VAL A 113 18.85 -3.09 8.42
C VAL A 113 19.82 -4.26 8.56
N ASN A 114 19.33 -5.45 8.90
CA ASN A 114 20.12 -6.66 9.08
C ASN A 114 19.55 -7.81 8.23
N GLU A 115 20.29 -8.18 7.18
CA GLU A 115 19.87 -9.19 6.20
C GLU A 115 19.60 -10.56 6.83
N THR A 116 20.46 -11.00 7.75
CA THR A 116 20.30 -12.30 8.42
C THR A 116 19.01 -12.36 9.23
N LEU A 117 18.67 -11.30 9.95
CA LEU A 117 17.42 -11.22 10.72
C LEU A 117 16.20 -11.13 9.81
N LEU A 118 16.30 -10.38 8.72
CA LEU A 118 15.24 -10.32 7.70
C LEU A 118 14.95 -11.70 7.12
N VAL A 119 15.98 -12.42 6.67
CA VAL A 119 15.85 -13.77 6.11
C VAL A 119 15.24 -14.72 7.13
N ARG A 120 15.71 -14.71 8.39
CA ARG A 120 15.14 -15.53 9.47
C ARG A 120 13.65 -15.26 9.69
N ALA A 121 13.24 -14.00 9.68
CA ALA A 121 11.83 -13.63 9.86
C ALA A 121 10.97 -14.04 8.65
N LEU A 122 11.48 -13.89 7.43
CA LEU A 122 10.79 -14.36 6.22
C LEU A 122 10.65 -15.89 6.24
N ASP A 123 11.72 -16.62 6.58
CA ASP A 123 11.72 -18.10 6.62
C ASP A 123 10.79 -18.62 7.72
N LEU A 124 10.68 -17.91 8.85
CA LEU A 124 9.71 -18.18 9.90
C LEU A 124 8.26 -18.11 9.40
N VAL A 125 7.93 -17.10 8.58
CA VAL A 125 6.58 -17.01 7.99
C VAL A 125 6.33 -18.16 7.02
N ASP A 126 7.30 -18.49 6.16
CA ASP A 126 7.17 -19.62 5.24
C ASP A 126 6.94 -20.94 5.99
N ALA A 127 7.68 -21.17 7.10
CA ALA A 127 7.51 -22.34 7.95
C ALA A 127 6.13 -22.38 8.63
N PHE A 128 5.63 -21.23 9.08
CA PHE A 128 4.30 -21.11 9.68
C PHE A 128 3.19 -21.41 8.68
N GLU A 129 3.23 -20.80 7.50
CA GLU A 129 2.20 -20.98 6.47
C GLU A 129 2.23 -22.40 5.88
N ALA A 130 3.40 -23.04 5.84
CA ALA A 130 3.54 -24.45 5.44
C ALA A 130 3.16 -25.46 6.54
N SER A 131 2.94 -25.00 7.79
CA SER A 131 2.61 -25.89 8.90
C SER A 131 1.21 -26.47 8.75
N ALA A 132 1.10 -27.80 8.84
CA ALA A 132 -0.20 -28.49 8.86
C ALA A 132 -0.99 -28.23 10.16
N THR A 133 -0.32 -27.80 11.23
CA THR A 133 -0.94 -27.54 12.54
C THR A 133 -1.56 -26.15 12.61
N TYR A 134 -0.89 -25.15 12.04
CA TYR A 134 -1.30 -23.74 12.13
C TYR A 134 -1.81 -23.23 10.77
N GLY A 135 -0.91 -23.16 9.80
CA GLY A 135 -1.22 -22.68 8.45
C GLY A 135 -1.41 -21.17 8.35
N PRO A 136 -1.80 -20.67 7.17
CA PRO A 136 -1.89 -19.24 6.89
C PRO A 136 -2.95 -18.54 7.74
N LEU A 137 -2.66 -17.29 8.15
CA LEU A 137 -3.59 -16.51 8.98
C LEU A 137 -4.92 -16.32 8.25
N PHE A 138 -6.01 -16.47 9.00
CA PHE A 138 -7.41 -16.31 8.58
C PHE A 138 -7.94 -17.34 7.58
N VAL A 139 -7.10 -17.96 6.77
CA VAL A 139 -7.51 -18.97 5.77
C VAL A 139 -8.00 -20.24 6.46
N SER A 140 -7.17 -20.86 7.29
CA SER A 140 -7.55 -22.03 8.09
C SER A 140 -8.09 -21.63 9.48
N SER A 141 -7.62 -20.49 9.99
CA SER A 141 -7.87 -20.09 11.37
C SER A 141 -9.18 -19.34 11.57
N GLY A 142 -9.71 -18.72 10.52
CA GLY A 142 -10.73 -17.67 10.65
C GLY A 142 -10.27 -16.49 11.52
N PRO A 143 -11.18 -15.56 11.83
CA PRO A 143 -10.94 -14.45 12.76
C PRO A 143 -10.66 -14.91 14.19
N PHE A 144 -9.87 -14.14 14.95
CA PHE A 144 -9.53 -14.45 16.35
C PHE A 144 -9.34 -13.20 17.21
N MET A 145 -9.48 -13.36 18.53
CA MET A 145 -9.44 -12.24 19.48
C MET A 145 -8.01 -11.68 19.61
N ARG A 146 -7.86 -10.36 19.73
CA ARG A 146 -6.54 -9.74 19.95
C ARG A 146 -5.99 -10.00 21.35
N GLY A 147 -6.89 -10.03 22.35
CA GLY A 147 -6.51 -10.21 23.75
C GLY A 147 -5.69 -11.48 23.98
N GLN A 148 -4.77 -11.41 24.95
CA GLN A 148 -4.05 -12.58 25.46
C GLN A 148 -4.94 -13.36 26.44
N ASP A 149 -4.59 -14.62 26.72
CA ASP A 149 -5.26 -15.49 27.70
C ASP A 149 -6.77 -15.68 27.46
N VAL A 150 -7.21 -15.57 26.19
CA VAL A 150 -8.63 -15.71 25.80
C VAL A 150 -9.06 -17.19 25.76
N GLY A 151 -8.11 -18.13 25.70
CA GLY A 151 -8.40 -19.56 25.68
C GLY A 151 -9.00 -20.07 24.36
N ASP A 152 -8.79 -19.34 23.26
CA ASP A 152 -9.28 -19.71 21.92
C ASP A 152 -8.29 -20.55 21.10
N GLY A 153 -7.15 -20.92 21.68
CA GLY A 153 -6.11 -21.71 21.00
C GLY A 153 -5.37 -20.95 19.89
N ARG A 154 -5.43 -19.62 19.87
CA ARG A 154 -4.86 -18.78 18.80
C ARG A 154 -3.57 -18.06 19.19
N ASP A 155 -2.89 -18.47 20.26
CA ASP A 155 -1.69 -17.79 20.75
C ASP A 155 -0.54 -17.79 19.73
N THR A 156 -0.32 -18.90 19.02
CA THR A 156 0.66 -18.96 17.92
C THR A 156 0.28 -18.04 16.75
N HIS A 157 -1.01 -17.93 16.45
CA HIS A 157 -1.50 -17.04 15.37
C HIS A 157 -1.32 -15.57 15.74
N ARG A 158 -1.54 -15.20 17.02
CA ARG A 158 -1.24 -13.86 17.53
C ARG A 158 0.24 -13.52 17.41
N ALA A 159 1.12 -14.45 17.80
CA ALA A 159 2.56 -14.24 17.70
C ALA A 159 2.99 -14.06 16.23
N MET A 160 2.47 -14.88 15.32
CA MET A 160 2.81 -14.81 13.89
C MET A 160 2.22 -13.59 13.18
N LEU A 161 1.05 -13.11 13.61
CA LEU A 161 0.54 -11.81 13.16
C LEU A 161 1.52 -10.68 13.49
N VAL A 162 2.14 -10.69 14.68
CA VAL A 162 3.16 -9.69 15.04
C VAL A 162 4.41 -9.82 14.16
N VAL A 163 4.89 -11.03 13.88
CA VAL A 163 6.02 -11.25 12.95
C VAL A 163 5.72 -10.67 11.56
N GLN A 164 4.55 -11.01 11.01
CA GLN A 164 4.15 -10.57 9.70
C GLN A 164 3.89 -9.05 9.65
N GLN A 165 3.31 -8.45 10.70
CA GLN A 165 3.20 -6.98 10.79
C GLN A 165 4.56 -6.30 10.86
N ALA A 166 5.50 -6.82 11.66
CA ALA A 166 6.85 -6.27 11.74
C ALA A 166 7.57 -6.32 10.37
N LEU A 167 7.36 -7.38 9.58
CA LEU A 167 7.88 -7.46 8.21
C LEU A 167 7.23 -6.42 7.28
N ILE A 168 5.91 -6.25 7.32
CA ILE A 168 5.21 -5.24 6.51
C ILE A 168 5.76 -3.84 6.81
N ASP A 169 5.92 -3.51 8.09
CA ASP A 169 6.28 -2.17 8.54
C ASP A 169 7.77 -1.85 8.36
N HIS A 170 8.64 -2.82 8.69
CA HIS A 170 10.08 -2.59 8.78
C HIS A 170 10.88 -3.17 7.62
N ALA A 171 10.28 -3.98 6.74
CA ALA A 171 10.94 -4.49 5.54
C ALA A 171 10.22 -4.06 4.25
N PHE A 172 8.94 -4.42 4.07
CA PHE A 172 8.24 -4.15 2.81
C PHE A 172 7.94 -2.66 2.58
N SER A 173 7.53 -1.94 3.64
CA SER A 173 7.22 -0.50 3.57
C SER A 173 8.41 0.39 3.94
N ALA A 174 9.53 -0.21 4.36
CA ALA A 174 10.67 0.54 4.85
C ALA A 174 11.51 1.15 3.70
N PRO A 175 11.89 2.44 3.80
CA PRO A 175 12.63 3.12 2.74
C PRO A 175 13.92 2.40 2.32
N GLY A 176 13.99 2.12 1.01
CA GLY A 176 15.16 1.55 0.35
C GLY A 176 15.42 0.07 0.62
N VAL A 177 14.68 -0.59 1.51
CA VAL A 177 14.89 -2.03 1.77
C VAL A 177 14.53 -2.85 0.55
N VAL A 178 13.46 -2.51 -0.17
CA VAL A 178 13.13 -3.07 -1.48
C VAL A 178 13.93 -2.32 -2.54
N ALA A 179 15.13 -2.81 -2.86
CA ALA A 179 16.06 -2.17 -3.78
C ALA A 179 16.75 -3.20 -4.68
N PRO A 180 17.40 -2.80 -5.79
CA PRO A 180 18.04 -3.74 -6.71
C PRO A 180 19.01 -4.75 -6.05
N CYS A 181 19.63 -4.39 -4.93
CA CYS A 181 20.57 -5.26 -4.21
C CYS A 181 19.90 -6.30 -3.29
N SER A 182 18.69 -6.04 -2.84
CA SER A 182 17.97 -6.83 -1.83
C SER A 182 16.67 -7.44 -2.39
N ILE A 183 16.28 -7.08 -3.62
CA ILE A 183 15.01 -7.50 -4.21
C ILE A 183 14.84 -9.02 -4.29
N HIS A 184 15.95 -9.74 -4.43
CA HIS A 184 15.99 -11.20 -4.47
C HIS A 184 15.48 -11.87 -3.18
N LEU A 185 15.51 -11.15 -2.04
CA LEU A 185 14.99 -11.64 -0.76
C LEU A 185 13.45 -11.65 -0.72
N PHE A 186 12.81 -10.81 -1.54
CA PHE A 186 11.36 -10.63 -1.55
C PHE A 186 10.67 -11.31 -2.73
N GLN A 187 11.37 -11.44 -3.86
CA GLN A 187 10.80 -11.96 -5.08
C GLN A 187 10.30 -13.41 -4.90
N GLY A 188 9.01 -13.62 -5.13
CA GLY A 188 8.36 -14.93 -4.99
C GLY A 188 7.93 -15.28 -3.57
N ARG A 189 8.14 -14.41 -2.58
CA ARG A 189 7.71 -14.59 -1.19
C ARG A 189 6.27 -14.12 -1.00
N ALA A 190 5.34 -14.79 -1.68
CA ALA A 190 3.92 -14.56 -1.52
C ALA A 190 3.45 -15.20 -0.20
N TRP A 191 2.63 -14.49 0.56
CA TRP A 191 1.96 -15.10 1.71
C TRP A 191 0.63 -15.71 1.28
N LEU A 192 0.41 -16.96 1.65
CA LEU A 192 -0.87 -17.66 1.48
C LEU A 192 -2.00 -16.95 2.22
N THR A 193 -1.69 -16.18 3.27
CA THR A 193 -2.61 -15.25 3.93
C THR A 193 -3.31 -14.30 2.94
N ALA A 194 -2.66 -13.99 1.80
CA ALA A 194 -3.22 -13.14 0.75
C ALA A 194 -4.51 -13.69 0.14
N GLU A 195 -4.71 -15.02 0.13
CA GLU A 195 -5.91 -15.67 -0.43
C GLU A 195 -7.19 -15.23 0.28
N TYR A 196 -7.09 -14.82 1.54
CA TYR A 196 -8.23 -14.34 2.32
C TYR A 196 -8.46 -12.83 2.13
N VAL A 197 -7.57 -11.97 2.63
CA VAL A 197 -7.66 -10.50 2.46
C VAL A 197 -6.26 -9.91 2.29
N PRO A 198 -6.01 -9.07 1.27
CA PRO A 198 -6.96 -8.43 0.36
C PRO A 198 -7.50 -9.32 -0.78
N GLY A 199 -7.14 -10.59 -0.82
CA GLY A 199 -7.40 -11.48 -1.95
C GLY A 199 -6.15 -11.57 -2.83
N ALA A 200 -5.96 -12.71 -3.46
CA ALA A 200 -4.82 -12.97 -4.32
C ALA A 200 -5.18 -12.87 -5.80
N CYS A 201 -4.17 -12.62 -6.63
CA CYS A 201 -4.24 -12.81 -8.07
C CYS A 201 -2.97 -13.51 -8.56
N ALA A 202 -3.10 -14.29 -9.62
CA ALA A 202 -1.94 -14.95 -10.23
C ALA A 202 -0.97 -13.91 -10.84
N PRO A 203 0.35 -14.14 -10.79
CA PRO A 203 1.31 -13.29 -11.49
C PRO A 203 1.06 -13.31 -13.01
N PRO A 204 1.48 -12.25 -13.73
CA PRO A 204 1.32 -12.20 -15.18
C PRO A 204 2.13 -13.30 -15.87
N SER A 205 1.59 -13.83 -16.97
CA SER A 205 2.29 -14.81 -17.80
C SER A 205 3.59 -14.26 -18.41
N ASP A 206 3.64 -12.95 -18.65
CA ASP A 206 4.82 -12.24 -19.14
C ASP A 206 5.08 -10.97 -18.30
N PRO A 207 6.01 -11.03 -17.33
CA PRO A 207 6.34 -9.88 -16.48
C PRO A 207 7.13 -8.78 -17.23
N SER A 208 7.52 -8.99 -18.49
CA SER A 208 8.21 -7.97 -19.30
C SER A 208 7.25 -6.96 -19.95
N VAL A 209 5.95 -7.22 -19.91
CA VAL A 209 4.92 -6.29 -20.40
C VAL A 209 4.98 -4.99 -19.61
N VAL A 210 5.05 -3.88 -20.33
CA VAL A 210 5.04 -2.53 -19.77
C VAL A 210 3.65 -1.93 -19.96
N HIS A 211 3.02 -1.54 -18.85
CA HIS A 211 1.75 -0.84 -18.81
C HIS A 211 2.01 0.66 -18.71
N SER A 212 1.67 1.41 -19.77
CA SER A 212 1.70 2.87 -19.74
C SER A 212 0.35 3.38 -19.24
N VAL A 213 0.33 4.04 -18.08
CA VAL A 213 -0.88 4.48 -17.39
C VAL A 213 -0.88 6.01 -17.30
N GLN A 214 -1.89 6.65 -17.90
CA GLN A 214 -2.11 8.09 -17.73
C GLN A 214 -2.76 8.36 -16.38
N LEU A 215 -2.22 9.34 -15.66
CA LEU A 215 -2.65 9.74 -14.33
C LEU A 215 -2.65 11.25 -14.23
N GLU A 216 -3.68 11.80 -13.60
CA GLU A 216 -3.67 13.18 -13.15
C GLU A 216 -2.83 13.30 -11.88
N LEU A 217 -1.73 14.05 -11.99
CA LEU A 217 -0.76 14.28 -10.94
C LEU A 217 -0.88 15.72 -10.40
N GLU A 218 -2.12 16.18 -10.30
CA GLU A 218 -2.50 17.46 -9.69
C GLU A 218 -3.20 17.20 -8.36
N HIS A 219 -2.82 17.97 -7.37
CA HIS A 219 -3.50 18.09 -6.09
C HIS A 219 -3.18 19.49 -5.54
N PRO A 220 -3.74 20.54 -6.18
CA PRO A 220 -3.32 21.91 -5.92
C PRO A 220 -3.65 22.35 -4.49
N LEU A 221 -3.03 23.45 -4.08
CA LEU A 221 -3.44 24.10 -2.83
C LEU A 221 -4.87 24.61 -2.98
N THR A 222 -5.78 24.08 -2.17
CA THR A 222 -7.17 24.51 -2.14
C THR A 222 -7.34 25.67 -1.15
N TRP A 223 -8.05 26.72 -1.56
CA TRP A 223 -8.45 27.84 -0.70
C TRP A 223 -9.95 27.77 -0.39
N GLY A 224 -10.35 28.33 0.75
CA GLY A 224 -11.75 28.39 1.18
C GLY A 224 -12.10 27.35 2.24
N HIS A 225 -13.24 26.68 2.08
CA HIS A 225 -13.78 25.77 3.09
C HIS A 225 -12.86 24.54 3.30
N PRO A 226 -12.34 24.29 4.51
CA PRO A 226 -11.56 23.10 4.78
C PRO A 226 -12.38 21.84 4.48
N VAL A 227 -11.85 20.94 3.65
CA VAL A 227 -12.46 19.63 3.37
C VAL A 227 -11.71 18.59 4.18
N GLY A 228 -12.44 17.73 4.90
CA GLY A 228 -11.83 16.62 5.63
C GLY A 228 -10.96 15.77 4.70
N TYR A 229 -9.75 15.45 5.15
CA TYR A 229 -8.75 14.69 4.37
C TYR A 229 -8.22 15.37 3.11
N GLY A 230 -8.61 16.61 2.80
CA GLY A 230 -8.17 17.34 1.59
C GLY A 230 -6.68 17.70 1.54
N HIS A 231 -5.90 17.38 2.58
CA HIS A 231 -4.44 17.52 2.59
C HIS A 231 -3.70 16.17 2.57
N GLN A 232 -4.43 15.05 2.58
CA GLN A 232 -3.82 13.72 2.44
C GLN A 232 -3.44 13.46 0.99
N ASP A 233 -2.47 12.58 0.74
CA ASP A 233 -2.11 12.23 -0.63
C ASP A 233 -3.35 11.75 -1.42
N ALA A 234 -3.60 12.36 -2.58
CA ALA A 234 -4.68 11.93 -3.45
C ALA A 234 -4.32 10.56 -4.05
N LYS A 235 -5.21 9.58 -3.88
CA LYS A 235 -5.06 8.21 -4.37
C LYS A 235 -5.55 8.13 -5.80
N LYS A 236 -4.65 7.90 -6.76
CA LYS A 236 -4.97 7.74 -8.18
C LYS A 236 -4.81 6.26 -8.59
N PRO A 237 -5.91 5.51 -8.83
CA PRO A 237 -5.84 4.11 -9.25
C PRO A 237 -5.19 3.97 -10.63
N THR A 238 -4.52 2.85 -10.86
CA THR A 238 -3.84 2.59 -12.15
C THR A 238 -4.57 1.56 -13.03
N GLY A 239 -5.60 0.90 -12.48
CA GLY A 239 -6.24 -0.26 -13.11
C GLY A 239 -5.33 -1.50 -13.17
N LEU A 240 -4.30 -1.55 -12.33
CA LEU A 240 -3.39 -2.68 -12.17
C LEU A 240 -3.43 -3.21 -10.75
N CYS A 241 -3.10 -4.48 -10.58
CA CYS A 241 -2.95 -5.15 -9.30
C CYS A 241 -1.61 -5.87 -9.27
N LEU A 242 -0.88 -5.74 -8.16
CA LEU A 242 0.34 -6.49 -7.90
C LEU A 242 -0.02 -7.86 -7.36
N ALA A 243 0.46 -8.92 -8.03
CA ALA A 243 0.33 -10.27 -7.51
C ALA A 243 1.13 -10.43 -6.21
N PRO A 244 0.62 -11.16 -5.21
CA PRO A 244 1.31 -11.42 -3.95
C PRO A 244 2.75 -11.91 -4.16
N GLY A 245 3.72 -11.35 -3.42
CA GLY A 245 5.14 -11.71 -3.48
C GLY A 245 5.86 -11.35 -4.79
N ALA A 246 5.14 -10.86 -5.80
CA ALA A 246 5.75 -10.42 -7.05
C ALA A 246 6.33 -8.99 -6.90
N VAL A 247 7.21 -8.62 -7.85
CA VAL A 247 7.88 -7.32 -7.83
C VAL A 247 7.40 -6.48 -8.99
N ALA A 248 6.99 -5.24 -8.72
CA ALA A 248 6.72 -4.24 -9.74
C ALA A 248 7.85 -3.22 -9.83
N ASN A 249 8.11 -2.75 -11.05
CA ASN A 249 8.94 -1.58 -11.31
C ASN A 249 8.08 -0.44 -11.84
N VAL A 250 8.03 0.66 -11.09
CA VAL A 250 7.39 1.92 -11.48
C VAL A 250 8.45 2.82 -12.08
N THR A 251 8.31 3.10 -13.38
CA THR A 251 9.18 4.01 -14.13
C THR A 251 8.51 5.37 -14.23
N ALA A 252 9.04 6.33 -13.48
CA ALA A 252 8.48 7.67 -13.38
C ALA A 252 9.02 8.60 -14.47
N PRO A 253 8.17 9.47 -15.05
CA PRO A 253 8.65 10.51 -15.95
C PRO A 253 9.57 11.48 -15.19
N PRO A 254 10.57 12.10 -15.87
CA PRO A 254 11.55 12.97 -15.20
C PRO A 254 10.94 14.10 -14.36
N ALA A 255 9.79 14.65 -14.78
CA ALA A 255 9.08 15.70 -14.05
C ALA A 255 8.56 15.21 -12.69
N LEU A 256 8.00 14.00 -12.63
CA LEU A 256 7.52 13.38 -11.38
C LEU A 256 8.69 13.09 -10.44
N ALA A 257 9.74 12.46 -10.94
CA ALA A 257 10.94 12.16 -10.16
C ALA A 257 11.61 13.43 -9.61
N ALA A 258 11.59 14.54 -10.36
CA ALA A 258 12.16 15.82 -9.92
C ALA A 258 11.30 16.56 -8.88
N ALA A 259 9.98 16.42 -8.95
CA ALA A 259 9.05 17.07 -8.01
C ALA A 259 9.12 16.46 -6.60
N GLY A 260 9.30 15.14 -6.51
CA GLY A 260 9.38 14.41 -5.24
C GLY A 260 8.05 14.38 -4.47
N GLY A 261 8.02 13.63 -3.37
CA GLY A 261 6.84 13.50 -2.50
C GLY A 261 5.77 12.50 -2.97
N PHE A 262 5.84 12.05 -4.23
CA PHE A 262 4.97 10.99 -4.76
C PHE A 262 5.34 9.62 -4.19
N LYS A 263 4.35 8.73 -4.09
CA LYS A 263 4.55 7.35 -3.64
C LYS A 263 3.74 6.40 -4.52
N VAL A 264 4.21 5.17 -4.66
CA VAL A 264 3.36 4.05 -5.06
C VAL A 264 2.72 3.46 -3.80
N LEU A 265 1.43 3.15 -3.89
CA LEU A 265 0.66 2.44 -2.88
C LEU A 265 0.20 1.10 -3.47
N ILE A 266 0.42 0.02 -2.74
CA ILE A 266 -0.12 -1.30 -3.03
C ILE A 266 -1.21 -1.61 -2.00
N GLY A 267 -2.42 -1.90 -2.46
CA GLY A 267 -3.61 -2.17 -1.64
C GLY A 267 -4.42 -0.91 -1.33
N CYS A 268 -5.73 -0.94 -1.58
CA CYS A 268 -6.65 0.17 -1.28
C CYS A 268 -6.99 0.29 0.21
N GLN A 269 -6.87 -0.80 0.97
CA GLN A 269 -7.23 -0.87 2.39
C GLN A 269 -6.14 -0.27 3.28
N THR A 270 -6.14 1.06 3.38
CA THR A 270 -5.14 1.80 4.16
C THR A 270 -5.52 2.00 5.64
N HIS A 271 -6.64 1.44 6.11
CA HIS A 271 -7.04 1.54 7.52
C HIS A 271 -6.27 0.54 8.37
N ASP A 272 -5.66 1.06 9.44
CA ASP A 272 -5.00 0.25 10.45
C ASP A 272 -6.02 -0.35 11.44
N HIS A 273 -6.05 -1.67 11.53
CA HIS A 273 -6.91 -2.41 12.46
C HIS A 273 -6.26 -2.72 13.82
N ALA A 274 -5.03 -2.25 14.09
CA ALA A 274 -4.37 -2.36 15.40
C ALA A 274 -5.26 -1.93 16.59
N PRO A 275 -6.10 -0.87 16.50
CA PRO A 275 -6.97 -0.47 17.59
C PRO A 275 -8.19 -1.38 17.83
N LYS A 276 -8.42 -2.39 16.99
CA LYS A 276 -9.60 -3.27 17.07
C LYS A 276 -9.38 -4.39 18.10
N ASN A 277 -10.47 -4.90 18.68
CA ASN A 277 -10.43 -5.98 19.66
C ASN A 277 -10.29 -7.39 19.05
N MET A 278 -10.52 -7.52 17.74
CA MET A 278 -10.48 -8.79 17.02
C MET A 278 -9.69 -8.64 15.72
N HIS A 279 -8.85 -9.62 15.43
CA HIS A 279 -8.18 -9.75 14.14
C HIS A 279 -9.13 -10.44 13.17
N LYS A 280 -9.63 -9.66 12.21
CA LYS A 280 -10.36 -10.20 11.05
C LYS A 280 -9.51 -10.27 9.79
N ARG A 281 -8.42 -9.52 9.74
CA ARG A 281 -7.38 -9.52 8.72
C ARG A 281 -6.11 -9.03 9.39
N MET A 282 -4.99 -9.05 8.66
CA MET A 282 -3.78 -8.33 9.04
C MET A 282 -4.11 -6.85 9.35
N ASP A 283 -3.50 -6.29 10.40
CA ASP A 283 -3.78 -4.93 10.88
C ASP A 283 -3.54 -3.87 9.79
N ARG A 284 -2.35 -3.89 9.21
CA ARG A 284 -2.01 -3.18 7.97
C ARG A 284 -1.82 -4.19 6.85
N VAL A 285 -2.43 -3.94 5.70
CA VAL A 285 -2.36 -4.79 4.49
C VAL A 285 -1.79 -4.06 3.27
N SER A 286 -1.64 -2.74 3.37
CA SER A 286 -1.11 -1.91 2.30
C SER A 286 0.37 -1.59 2.49
N VAL A 287 1.12 -1.50 1.39
CA VAL A 287 2.55 -1.12 1.37
C VAL A 287 2.73 0.16 0.57
N THR A 288 3.62 1.04 1.00
CA THR A 288 3.99 2.24 0.25
C THR A 288 5.48 2.31 -0.05
N ALA A 289 5.86 2.78 -1.23
CA ALA A 289 7.24 3.11 -1.58
C ALA A 289 7.33 4.50 -2.21
N ALA A 290 8.32 5.30 -1.79
CA ALA A 290 8.53 6.63 -2.34
C ALA A 290 9.04 6.56 -3.79
N ILE A 291 8.56 7.47 -4.64
CA ILE A 291 9.06 7.63 -6.01
C ILE A 291 10.11 8.75 -5.97
N ASP A 292 11.34 8.38 -5.63
CA ASP A 292 12.48 9.29 -5.42
C ASP A 292 13.47 9.34 -6.61
N GLY A 293 13.13 8.62 -7.68
CA GLY A 293 13.92 8.54 -8.90
C GLY A 293 13.10 8.06 -10.09
N THR A 294 13.76 7.79 -11.20
CA THR A 294 13.09 7.35 -12.44
C THR A 294 12.62 5.90 -12.39
N SER A 295 13.08 5.10 -11.43
CA SER A 295 12.72 3.69 -11.27
C SER A 295 12.56 3.40 -9.78
N THR A 296 11.40 2.90 -9.40
CA THR A 296 11.04 2.52 -8.03
C THR A 296 10.58 1.07 -8.04
N LEU A 297 11.26 0.23 -7.25
CA LEU A 297 10.84 -1.15 -7.04
C LEU A 297 9.87 -1.20 -5.85
N VAL A 298 8.81 -1.98 -5.98
CA VAL A 298 7.84 -2.23 -4.91
C VAL A 298 7.40 -3.68 -4.93
N THR A 299 7.19 -4.24 -3.75
CA THR A 299 6.66 -5.59 -3.54
C THR A 299 5.75 -5.58 -2.32
N SER A 300 4.75 -6.46 -2.32
CA SER A 300 3.85 -6.70 -1.19
C SER A 300 3.66 -8.20 -1.05
N PRO A 301 3.82 -8.78 0.15
CA PRO A 301 3.61 -10.21 0.33
C PRO A 301 2.12 -10.59 0.20
N LEU A 302 1.23 -9.61 0.37
CA LEU A 302 -0.22 -9.75 0.26
C LEU A 302 -0.78 -9.33 -1.11
N GLY A 303 0.04 -8.71 -1.97
CA GLY A 303 -0.44 -8.11 -3.23
C GLY A 303 -1.37 -6.92 -3.00
N GLY A 304 -2.13 -6.55 -4.05
CA GLY A 304 -3.16 -5.50 -3.97
C GLY A 304 -3.18 -4.55 -5.17
N GLY A 305 -4.24 -3.74 -5.28
CA GLY A 305 -4.35 -2.71 -6.33
C GLY A 305 -3.18 -1.73 -6.30
N VAL A 306 -2.73 -1.26 -7.46
CA VAL A 306 -1.61 -0.32 -7.59
C VAL A 306 -2.14 1.09 -7.77
N TYR A 307 -1.72 2.01 -6.91
CA TYR A 307 -2.12 3.41 -6.91
C TYR A 307 -0.88 4.31 -6.90
N ILE A 308 -1.00 5.50 -7.47
CA ILE A 308 -0.03 6.58 -7.25
C ILE A 308 -0.62 7.57 -6.25
N LEU A 309 0.14 7.87 -5.20
CA LEU A 309 -0.17 8.87 -4.19
C LEU A 309 0.40 10.22 -4.64
N VAL A 310 -0.50 11.18 -4.86
CA VAL A 310 -0.19 12.53 -5.32
C VAL A 310 -0.21 13.48 -4.11
N PRO A 311 0.93 14.04 -3.69
CA PRO A 311 1.02 14.84 -2.48
C PRO A 311 0.27 16.17 -2.63
N TYR A 312 -0.26 16.68 -1.53
CA TYR A 312 -0.90 18.01 -1.50
C TYR A 312 0.08 19.10 -1.94
N GLY A 313 -0.36 19.98 -2.84
CA GLY A 313 0.44 20.98 -3.53
C GLY A 313 1.07 20.51 -4.85
N ALA A 314 0.86 19.26 -5.28
CA ALA A 314 1.35 18.78 -6.57
C ALA A 314 0.62 19.46 -7.75
N SER A 315 1.36 19.74 -8.82
CA SER A 315 0.87 20.44 -10.00
C SER A 315 1.61 19.99 -11.27
N LEU A 316 1.55 18.70 -11.58
CA LEU A 316 2.25 18.12 -12.75
C LEU A 316 1.34 17.87 -13.95
N GLY A 317 0.04 18.11 -13.85
CA GLY A 317 -0.92 17.77 -14.89
C GLY A 317 -1.06 16.27 -15.10
N VAL A 318 -1.55 15.91 -16.27
CA VAL A 318 -1.67 14.51 -16.70
C VAL A 318 -0.34 14.03 -17.27
N LEU A 319 0.26 13.01 -16.65
CA LEU A 319 1.47 12.36 -17.13
C LEU A 319 1.27 10.84 -17.24
N SER A 320 2.07 10.21 -18.10
CA SER A 320 2.13 8.75 -18.16
C SER A 320 3.19 8.20 -17.22
N VAL A 321 2.81 7.20 -16.42
CA VAL A 321 3.69 6.40 -15.58
C VAL A 321 3.72 4.98 -16.15
N GLU A 322 4.93 4.42 -16.29
CA GLU A 322 5.10 3.07 -16.80
C GLU A 322 5.25 2.07 -15.64
N ILE A 323 4.50 0.97 -15.67
CA ILE A 323 4.51 -0.05 -14.63
C ILE A 323 4.73 -1.41 -15.30
N SER A 324 5.68 -2.19 -14.79
CA SER A 324 6.04 -3.52 -15.32
C SER A 324 6.39 -4.48 -14.19
N GLY A 325 6.59 -5.76 -14.51
CA GLY A 325 6.90 -6.81 -13.55
C GLY A 325 5.66 -7.62 -13.18
N GLY A 326 5.49 -7.90 -11.89
CA GLY A 326 4.46 -8.79 -11.32
C GLY A 326 3.02 -8.24 -11.31
N VAL A 327 2.68 -7.34 -12.22
CA VAL A 327 1.36 -6.68 -12.24
C VAL A 327 0.42 -7.33 -13.27
N VAL A 328 -0.86 -7.40 -12.92
CA VAL A 328 -1.96 -7.81 -13.81
C VAL A 328 -3.01 -6.71 -13.90
N ARG A 329 -3.92 -6.81 -14.87
CA ARG A 329 -5.04 -5.86 -14.97
C ARG A 329 -6.04 -6.10 -13.84
N ALA A 330 -6.58 -5.02 -13.31
CA ALA A 330 -7.71 -5.02 -12.39
C ALA A 330 -8.98 -4.51 -13.10
N PRO A 331 -10.19 -4.92 -12.66
CA PRO A 331 -11.41 -4.28 -13.11
C PRO A 331 -11.36 -2.79 -12.81
N PHE A 332 -11.45 -1.99 -13.86
CA PHE A 332 -11.24 -0.56 -13.77
C PHE A 332 -12.15 0.21 -14.71
N PHE A 333 -12.85 1.19 -14.17
CA PHE A 333 -13.64 2.15 -14.94
C PHE A 333 -13.31 3.57 -14.52
N ARG A 334 -13.05 4.46 -15.48
CA ARG A 334 -12.70 5.85 -15.25
C ARG A 334 -13.50 6.78 -16.14
N ARG A 335 -13.97 7.87 -15.54
CA ARG A 335 -14.62 8.99 -16.21
C ARG A 335 -14.14 10.30 -15.59
N THR A 336 -12.90 10.65 -15.89
CA THR A 336 -12.22 11.88 -15.45
C THR A 336 -12.08 12.85 -16.61
N SER A 337 -11.71 14.09 -16.34
CA SER A 337 -11.50 15.15 -17.33
C SER A 337 -10.58 14.75 -18.50
N PHE A 338 -9.68 13.77 -18.31
CA PHE A 338 -8.71 13.29 -19.30
C PHE A 338 -8.96 11.86 -19.82
N ASP A 339 -9.88 11.09 -19.23
CA ASP A 339 -10.20 9.72 -19.66
C ASP A 339 -11.70 9.44 -19.47
N GLN A 340 -12.39 9.20 -20.59
CA GLN A 340 -13.85 9.05 -20.64
C GLN A 340 -14.21 7.66 -21.17
N MET A 341 -14.23 6.66 -20.28
CA MET A 341 -14.63 5.30 -20.65
C MET A 341 -16.14 5.20 -20.86
N SER A 342 -16.54 4.37 -21.82
CA SER A 342 -17.93 3.95 -22.04
C SER A 342 -18.21 2.59 -21.41
N ASN A 343 -19.50 2.24 -21.22
CA ASN A 343 -19.90 0.90 -20.79
C ASN A 343 -19.40 -0.19 -21.76
N ALA A 344 -19.20 0.12 -23.05
CA ALA A 344 -18.57 -0.83 -23.98
C ALA A 344 -17.09 -1.11 -23.63
N ASN A 345 -16.35 -0.11 -23.13
CA ASN A 345 -14.99 -0.33 -22.63
C ASN A 345 -14.98 -1.16 -21.33
N TRP A 346 -16.02 -1.01 -20.51
CA TRP A 346 -16.18 -1.72 -19.24
C TRP A 346 -16.32 -3.24 -19.43
N VAL A 347 -17.09 -3.69 -20.43
CA VAL A 347 -17.35 -5.11 -20.70
C VAL A 347 -16.06 -5.95 -20.77
N ALA A 348 -14.99 -5.40 -21.37
CA ALA A 348 -13.71 -6.08 -21.50
C ALA A 348 -12.80 -6.00 -20.26
N ARG A 349 -13.10 -5.12 -19.30
CA ARG A 349 -12.28 -4.89 -18.10
C ARG A 349 -12.87 -5.48 -16.84
N ARG A 350 -14.20 -5.58 -16.74
CA ARG A 350 -14.91 -6.01 -15.52
C ARG A 350 -14.56 -7.42 -15.05
N THR A 351 -14.08 -8.27 -15.95
CA THR A 351 -13.68 -9.66 -15.67
C THR A 351 -12.18 -9.85 -15.52
N ALA A 352 -11.40 -8.77 -15.35
CA ALA A 352 -9.98 -8.89 -15.09
C ALA A 352 -9.72 -9.58 -13.72
N ALA A 353 -8.61 -10.30 -13.61
CA ALA A 353 -8.39 -11.29 -12.56
C ALA A 353 -8.08 -10.73 -11.16
N ALA A 354 -7.89 -9.41 -11.01
CA ALA A 354 -7.60 -8.83 -9.72
C ALA A 354 -8.81 -8.97 -8.76
N PRO A 355 -8.57 -9.12 -7.45
CA PRO A 355 -9.63 -9.29 -6.44
C PRO A 355 -10.43 -8.02 -6.15
N TRP A 356 -9.93 -6.84 -6.56
CA TRP A 356 -10.57 -5.54 -6.34
C TRP A 356 -10.74 -4.77 -7.64
N ALA A 357 -11.82 -4.01 -7.69
CA ALA A 357 -12.20 -3.12 -8.76
C ALA A 357 -12.16 -1.66 -8.29
N ASP A 358 -11.79 -0.73 -9.18
CA ASP A 358 -11.91 0.71 -8.94
C ASP A 358 -12.84 1.36 -9.99
N LEU A 359 -13.77 2.19 -9.52
CA LEU A 359 -14.65 3.04 -10.35
C LEU A 359 -14.40 4.51 -9.96
N GLU A 360 -13.94 5.33 -10.91
CA GLU A 360 -13.37 6.66 -10.64
C GLU A 360 -13.98 7.77 -11.52
N THR A 361 -14.24 8.93 -10.92
CA THR A 361 -14.44 10.24 -11.57
C THR A 361 -13.48 11.26 -10.97
N ASP A 362 -13.46 12.51 -11.43
CA ASP A 362 -12.66 13.57 -10.79
C ASP A 362 -13.12 13.86 -9.34
N LYS A 363 -14.35 13.47 -8.97
CA LYS A 363 -14.98 13.82 -7.68
C LYS A 363 -15.17 12.61 -6.76
N PHE A 364 -15.27 11.41 -7.31
CA PHE A 364 -15.66 10.21 -6.59
C PHE A 364 -14.78 9.01 -6.92
N LEU A 365 -14.45 8.22 -5.90
CA LEU A 365 -13.79 6.93 -6.06
C LEU A 365 -14.55 5.86 -5.30
N LEU A 366 -14.74 4.70 -5.92
CA LEU A 366 -15.28 3.51 -5.28
C LEU A 366 -14.34 2.34 -5.54
N SER A 367 -13.84 1.73 -4.48
CA SER A 367 -13.09 0.49 -4.55
C SER A 367 -13.90 -0.63 -3.91
N VAL A 368 -14.20 -1.69 -4.64
CA VAL A 368 -15.03 -2.82 -4.19
C VAL A 368 -14.41 -4.16 -4.60
N PRO A 369 -14.74 -5.28 -3.93
CA PRO A 369 -14.35 -6.60 -4.41
C PRO A 369 -14.84 -6.82 -5.85
N SER A 370 -14.02 -7.45 -6.69
CA SER A 370 -14.38 -7.73 -8.10
C SER A 370 -15.63 -8.61 -8.20
N SER A 371 -15.87 -9.47 -7.20
CA SER A 371 -17.09 -10.28 -7.08
C SER A 371 -18.37 -9.45 -7.01
N TRP A 372 -18.29 -8.15 -6.73
CA TRP A 372 -19.46 -7.26 -6.71
C TRP A 372 -19.82 -6.75 -8.11
N VAL A 373 -18.86 -6.71 -9.04
CA VAL A 373 -18.98 -5.91 -10.28
C VAL A 373 -18.62 -6.62 -11.58
N TYR A 374 -18.15 -7.87 -11.59
CA TYR A 374 -17.76 -8.57 -12.83
C TYR A 374 -18.90 -8.80 -13.83
N ALA A 375 -20.16 -8.68 -13.39
CA ALA A 375 -21.38 -8.75 -14.19
C ALA A 375 -22.21 -7.45 -14.14
N TYR A 376 -21.67 -6.37 -13.57
CA TYR A 376 -22.33 -5.07 -13.48
C TYR A 376 -22.27 -4.36 -14.83
N ASP A 377 -23.40 -3.92 -15.37
CA ASP A 377 -23.49 -3.46 -16.77
C ASP A 377 -23.22 -1.95 -16.97
N ASP A 378 -23.66 -1.10 -16.02
CA ASP A 378 -23.71 0.35 -16.23
C ASP A 378 -22.98 1.17 -15.15
N PRO A 379 -21.64 1.10 -15.07
CA PRO A 379 -20.87 1.97 -14.17
C PRO A 379 -20.98 3.46 -14.56
N LEU A 380 -21.34 3.79 -15.80
CA LEU A 380 -21.50 5.18 -16.23
C LEU A 380 -22.69 5.84 -15.51
N ALA A 381 -23.86 5.21 -15.50
CA ALA A 381 -25.04 5.73 -14.82
C ALA A 381 -24.82 5.84 -13.30
N LEU A 382 -24.14 4.85 -12.70
CA LEU A 382 -23.73 4.88 -11.31
C LEU A 382 -22.86 6.10 -10.99
N LEU A 383 -21.77 6.30 -11.74
CA LEU A 383 -20.83 7.39 -11.48
C LEU A 383 -21.45 8.77 -11.76
N ASN A 384 -22.34 8.89 -12.74
CA ASN A 384 -23.11 10.12 -12.95
C ASN A 384 -23.99 10.46 -11.74
N THR A 385 -24.60 9.44 -11.10
CA THR A 385 -25.38 9.62 -9.87
C THR A 385 -24.50 10.14 -8.73
N TYR A 386 -23.32 9.54 -8.55
CA TYR A 386 -22.40 9.97 -7.49
C TYR A 386 -21.88 11.39 -7.73
N ASP A 387 -21.50 11.74 -8.96
CA ASP A 387 -21.06 13.09 -9.29
C ASP A 387 -22.17 14.12 -9.03
N LEU A 388 -23.41 13.82 -9.41
CA LEU A 388 -24.56 14.68 -9.10
C LEU A 388 -24.74 14.87 -7.59
N ALA A 389 -24.56 13.81 -6.80
CA ALA A 389 -24.61 13.90 -5.34
C ALA A 389 -23.46 14.74 -4.77
N MET A 390 -22.25 14.61 -5.31
CA MET A 390 -21.10 15.43 -4.89
C MET A 390 -21.31 16.91 -5.22
N ASP A 391 -21.87 17.19 -6.39
CA ASP A 391 -22.20 18.55 -6.83
C ASP A 391 -23.30 19.16 -5.97
N ALA A 392 -24.37 18.41 -5.68
CA ALA A 392 -25.45 18.88 -4.82
C ALA A 392 -24.96 19.22 -3.40
N VAL A 393 -24.08 18.39 -2.82
CA VAL A 393 -23.47 18.67 -1.50
C VAL A 393 -22.55 19.89 -1.56
N ALA A 394 -21.79 20.05 -2.65
CA ALA A 394 -20.92 21.21 -2.85
C ALA A 394 -21.76 22.51 -2.95
N GLU A 395 -22.77 22.53 -3.81
CA GLU A 395 -23.67 23.67 -3.99
C GLU A 395 -24.41 24.03 -2.70
N TRP A 396 -24.96 23.03 -1.99
CA TRP A 396 -25.64 23.25 -0.72
C TRP A 396 -24.69 23.84 0.35
N GLY A 397 -23.42 23.45 0.31
CA GLY A 397 -22.36 24.01 1.15
C GLY A 397 -21.81 25.37 0.68
N GLY A 398 -22.33 25.95 -0.40
CA GLY A 398 -21.80 27.19 -1.00
C GLY A 398 -20.42 27.04 -1.63
N TYR A 399 -20.02 25.81 -1.96
CA TYR A 399 -18.75 25.48 -2.56
C TYR A 399 -18.94 25.18 -4.05
N PRO A 400 -18.33 25.94 -4.98
CA PRO A 400 -18.51 25.72 -6.41
C PRO A 400 -18.09 24.29 -6.83
N PRO A 401 -18.96 23.52 -7.53
CA PRO A 401 -18.65 22.17 -8.00
C PRO A 401 -17.35 22.05 -8.80
N VAL A 402 -17.05 23.05 -9.63
CA VAL A 402 -15.81 23.12 -10.42
C VAL A 402 -14.54 23.11 -9.55
N LEU A 403 -14.61 23.62 -8.31
CA LEU A 403 -13.48 23.57 -7.39
C LEU A 403 -13.31 22.19 -6.75
N ARG A 404 -14.38 21.37 -6.65
CA ARG A 404 -14.26 19.97 -6.23
C ARG A 404 -13.62 19.12 -7.30
N GLU A 405 -14.02 19.34 -8.54
CA GLU A 405 -13.44 18.68 -9.72
C GLU A 405 -11.94 18.99 -9.84
N ALA A 406 -11.56 20.25 -9.68
CA ALA A 406 -10.16 20.70 -9.75
C ALA A 406 -9.34 20.45 -8.46
N ALA A 407 -9.92 19.81 -7.43
CA ALA A 407 -9.23 19.60 -6.16
C ALA A 407 -8.12 18.54 -6.26
N GLY A 408 -8.15 17.67 -7.27
CA GLY A 408 -7.19 16.57 -7.45
C GLY A 408 -7.35 15.40 -6.46
N VAL A 409 -7.97 15.63 -5.31
CA VAL A 409 -8.43 14.63 -4.35
C VAL A 409 -9.94 14.38 -4.51
N HIS A 410 -10.36 13.12 -4.48
CA HIS A 410 -11.79 12.80 -4.57
C HIS A 410 -12.53 13.35 -3.35
N THR A 411 -13.70 13.95 -3.57
CA THR A 411 -14.58 14.45 -2.52
C THR A 411 -15.06 13.32 -1.60
N LEU A 412 -15.38 12.17 -2.19
CA LEU A 412 -15.77 10.99 -1.47
C LEU A 412 -15.08 9.77 -2.09
N TYR A 413 -14.41 9.00 -1.23
CA TYR A 413 -13.86 7.71 -1.60
C TYR A 413 -14.53 6.65 -0.71
N LEU A 414 -15.30 5.73 -1.28
CA LEU A 414 -15.94 4.64 -0.55
C LEU A 414 -15.22 3.31 -0.77
N MET A 415 -15.18 2.48 0.26
CA MET A 415 -14.62 1.13 0.18
C MET A 415 -15.16 0.25 1.33
N PRO A 416 -15.61 -1.00 1.07
CA PRO A 416 -15.93 -1.94 2.12
C PRO A 416 -14.66 -2.55 2.76
N ASP A 417 -14.78 -3.02 4.00
CA ASP A 417 -13.72 -3.77 4.70
C ASP A 417 -14.36 -4.79 5.68
N LEU A 418 -13.58 -5.56 6.43
CA LEU A 418 -14.09 -6.56 7.37
C LEU A 418 -14.52 -5.95 8.71
N LEU A 419 -14.05 -4.73 8.99
CA LEU A 419 -14.40 -3.91 10.14
C LEU A 419 -14.58 -2.47 9.68
N ILE A 420 -15.55 -1.77 10.27
CA ILE A 420 -15.67 -0.32 10.08
C ILE A 420 -14.45 0.36 10.69
N ALA A 421 -13.93 1.40 10.03
CA ALA A 421 -12.72 2.11 10.45
C ALA A 421 -12.81 2.64 11.89
N THR A 422 -13.96 3.20 12.27
CA THR A 422 -14.22 3.74 13.62
C THR A 422 -15.15 2.81 14.41
N PRO A 423 -15.44 3.06 15.70
CA PRO A 423 -16.37 2.25 16.47
C PRO A 423 -17.83 2.29 15.99
N LEU A 424 -18.20 3.28 15.16
CA LEU A 424 -19.55 3.45 14.61
C LEU A 424 -19.46 3.61 13.09
N TYR A 425 -19.82 4.78 12.56
CA TYR A 425 -19.52 5.19 11.20
C TYR A 425 -18.55 6.36 11.25
N GLY A 426 -17.54 6.33 10.40
CA GLY A 426 -16.50 7.34 10.34
C GLY A 426 -16.54 8.10 9.02
N THR A 427 -16.01 9.32 9.03
CA THR A 427 -15.47 9.91 7.82
C THR A 427 -14.11 9.24 7.53
N GLY A 428 -13.61 9.35 6.30
CA GLY A 428 -12.34 8.74 5.93
C GLY A 428 -11.99 8.96 4.46
N TYR A 429 -10.75 8.61 4.12
CA TYR A 429 -10.25 8.55 2.74
C TYR A 429 -9.38 7.28 2.54
N PRO A 430 -9.98 6.09 2.35
CA PRO A 430 -11.39 5.84 2.07
C PRO A 430 -12.30 5.98 3.28
N GLN A 431 -13.58 6.25 3.06
CA GLN A 431 -14.61 6.05 4.04
C GLN A 431 -15.00 4.57 4.06
N THR A 432 -14.68 3.90 5.16
CA THR A 432 -14.92 2.46 5.35
C THR A 432 -16.06 2.24 6.32
N ASN A 433 -17.29 2.37 5.82
CA ASN A 433 -18.53 2.19 6.58
C ASN A 433 -19.35 0.97 6.12
N VAL A 434 -18.86 0.25 5.13
CA VAL A 434 -19.52 -0.93 4.57
C VAL A 434 -18.72 -2.17 4.94
N LEU A 435 -19.42 -3.22 5.33
CA LEU A 435 -18.81 -4.53 5.59
C LEU A 435 -19.02 -5.45 4.39
N TYR A 436 -18.03 -6.30 4.12
CA TYR A 436 -18.17 -7.41 3.19
C TYR A 436 -17.61 -8.70 3.81
N ASP A 437 -18.01 -9.82 3.22
CA ASP A 437 -17.50 -11.14 3.52
C ASP A 437 -16.56 -11.59 2.37
N PRO A 438 -15.27 -11.79 2.63
CA PRO A 438 -14.31 -12.21 1.59
C PRO A 438 -14.56 -13.62 1.07
N GLU A 439 -15.31 -14.47 1.77
CA GLU A 439 -15.60 -15.84 1.34
C GLU A 439 -16.85 -15.93 0.43
N THR A 440 -17.59 -14.83 0.29
CA THR A 440 -18.81 -14.79 -0.52
C THR A 440 -18.50 -14.32 -1.96
N ASP A 441 -18.91 -15.11 -2.95
CA ASP A 441 -19.07 -14.63 -4.32
C ASP A 441 -20.41 -13.92 -4.47
N TYR A 442 -20.38 -12.63 -4.73
CA TYR A 442 -21.55 -11.77 -4.84
C TYR A 442 -22.20 -11.77 -6.25
N GLY A 443 -21.79 -12.68 -7.13
CA GLY A 443 -22.45 -12.91 -8.42
C GLY A 443 -22.13 -11.85 -9.49
N GLY A 444 -21.20 -10.94 -9.20
CA GLY A 444 -20.72 -9.92 -10.13
C GLY A 444 -21.65 -8.73 -10.33
N ASN A 445 -22.86 -8.75 -9.78
CA ASN A 445 -23.80 -7.65 -9.84
C ASN A 445 -24.49 -7.52 -8.48
N TYR A 446 -23.70 -7.16 -7.47
CA TYR A 446 -24.19 -7.16 -6.11
C TYR A 446 -25.25 -6.07 -5.92
N ASP A 447 -26.47 -6.48 -5.57
CA ASP A 447 -27.56 -5.56 -5.28
C ASP A 447 -27.36 -4.89 -3.91
N PHE A 448 -26.51 -3.87 -3.89
CA PHE A 448 -26.16 -3.12 -2.69
C PHE A 448 -26.13 -1.63 -2.97
N TRP A 449 -26.46 -0.82 -1.96
CA TRP A 449 -26.72 0.61 -2.14
C TRP A 449 -25.55 1.39 -2.74
N VAL A 450 -24.30 0.97 -2.54
CA VAL A 450 -23.14 1.63 -3.15
C VAL A 450 -23.02 1.41 -4.65
N LEU A 451 -23.75 0.43 -5.20
CA LEU A 451 -23.81 0.08 -6.61
C LEU A 451 -25.20 0.35 -7.23
N ARG A 452 -26.09 1.03 -6.49
CA ARG A 452 -27.40 1.43 -7.01
C ARG A 452 -27.30 2.81 -7.64
N GLU A 453 -27.62 2.88 -8.92
CA GLU A 453 -28.02 4.15 -9.50
C GLU A 453 -29.26 4.68 -8.76
N VAL A 454 -29.32 5.99 -8.55
CA VAL A 454 -30.56 6.62 -8.11
C VAL A 454 -31.23 7.07 -9.39
N SER A 455 -32.33 6.40 -9.76
CA SER A 455 -33.22 6.90 -10.80
C SER A 455 -33.90 8.17 -10.27
N VAL A 456 -33.20 9.30 -10.30
CA VAL A 456 -33.81 10.60 -10.02
C VAL A 456 -34.62 10.93 -11.27
N ALA A 457 -35.92 10.65 -11.26
CA ALA A 457 -36.81 11.38 -12.15
C ALA A 457 -36.49 12.86 -11.94
N PRO A 458 -36.20 13.64 -13.00
CA PRO A 458 -35.79 15.03 -12.82
C PRO A 458 -36.83 15.70 -11.91
N PRO A 459 -36.41 16.36 -10.81
CA PRO A 459 -37.38 17.08 -10.00
C PRO A 459 -38.13 18.02 -10.94
N GLU A 460 -39.46 18.07 -10.81
CA GLU A 460 -40.19 19.14 -11.49
C GLU A 460 -39.48 20.46 -11.18
N PRO A 461 -39.18 21.30 -12.19
CA PRO A 461 -38.47 22.53 -11.96
C PRO A 461 -39.17 23.26 -10.83
N LEU A 462 -38.42 23.56 -9.76
CA LEU A 462 -38.90 24.40 -8.67
C LEU A 462 -39.47 25.65 -9.31
N GLN A 463 -40.80 25.75 -9.32
CA GLN A 463 -41.49 26.97 -9.71
C GLN A 463 -41.15 27.98 -8.63
N TRP A 464 -40.08 28.74 -8.85
CA TRP A 464 -39.87 29.99 -8.16
C TRP A 464 -41.06 30.88 -8.56
N SER A 465 -42.11 30.89 -7.74
CA SER A 465 -43.15 31.90 -7.87
C SER A 465 -42.45 33.26 -7.81
N GLU A 466 -42.62 34.08 -8.85
CA GLU A 466 -42.08 35.43 -8.95
C GLU A 466 -42.65 36.34 -7.84
N ALA A 467 -42.17 36.17 -6.61
CA ALA A 467 -42.49 37.01 -5.46
C ALA A 467 -41.39 38.05 -5.20
N SER A 468 -40.70 38.51 -6.25
CA SER A 468 -39.71 39.59 -6.20
C SER A 468 -40.01 40.71 -7.20
N GLN A 469 -41.27 41.15 -7.28
CA GLN A 469 -41.62 42.48 -7.78
C GLN A 469 -41.85 43.47 -6.62
N GLY A 470 -40.87 43.62 -5.73
CA GLY A 470 -41.09 44.39 -4.51
C GLY A 470 -39.85 44.88 -3.78
N CYS A 471 -38.78 45.25 -4.49
CA CYS A 471 -37.76 46.17 -3.99
C CYS A 471 -37.19 46.95 -5.19
N ARG A 472 -37.75 48.13 -5.43
CA ARG A 472 -37.12 49.19 -6.25
C ARG A 472 -36.61 50.27 -5.32
#